data_AF-A0A3D5L4I8-F1
#
_entry.id   AF-A0A3D5L4I8-F1
#
_cell.length_a   1.000
_cell.length_b   1.000
_cell.length_c   1.000
_cell.angle_alpha   90.00
_cell.angle_beta   90.00
_cell.angle_gamma   90.00
#
_symmetry.space_group_name_H-M   'P 1'
#
loop_
_entity.id
_entity.type
_entity.pdbx_description
1 polymer ?
#
loop_
_entity_poly.entity_id
_entity_poly.type
_entity_poly.pdbx_seq_one_letter_code
_entity_poly.pdbx_strand_id
1 'polypeptide(L)' 'MKEARGKVFRYGDNVDTDVIIPARYLATSEPSELAKHCMEDI' A
#
# COMPACT_ATOMS: atom_id res chain seq x y z
N MET A 1 -5.44 0.36 25.61
CA MET A 1 -5.02 0.48 24.19
C MET A 1 -3.57 0.94 24.18
N LYS A 2 -2.72 0.39 23.30
CA LYS A 2 -1.33 0.85 23.13
C LYS A 2 -1.29 2.01 22.14
N GLU A 3 -0.53 3.05 22.44
CA GLU A 3 -0.28 4.15 21.50
C GLU A 3 0.61 3.67 20.36
N ALA A 4 0.20 3.93 19.11
CA ALA A 4 1.05 3.71 17.94
C ALA A 4 2.01 4.90 17.77
N ARG A 5 3.31 4.62 17.63
CA ARG A 5 4.36 5.63 17.34
C ARG A 5 5.13 5.19 16.11
N GLY A 6 5.37 6.11 15.18
CA GLY A 6 6.05 5.80 13.92
C GLY A 6 6.24 7.01 13.01
N LYS A 7 6.80 6.78 11.83
CA LYS A 7 6.98 7.80 10.78
C LYS A 7 5.71 7.92 9.94
N VAL A 8 5.34 9.14 9.58
CA VAL A 8 4.24 9.41 8.66
C VAL A 8 4.73 9.33 7.22
N PHE A 9 4.03 8.57 6.39
CA PHE A 9 4.08 8.65 4.93
C PHE A 9 2.78 9.31 4.48
N ARG A 10 2.88 10.49 3.86
CA ARG A 10 1.72 11.29 3.47
C ARG A 10 1.64 11.35 1.96
N TYR A 11 0.47 10.99 1.43
CA TYR A 11 0.13 11.06 0.01
C TYR A 11 -0.84 12.21 -0.25
N GLY A 12 -1.01 12.57 -1.53
CA GLY A 12 -1.90 13.64 -1.98
C GLY A 12 -3.37 13.22 -2.04
N ASP A 13 -4.14 13.93 -2.88
CA ASP A 13 -5.54 13.64 -3.12
C ASP A 13 -5.71 12.50 -4.16
N ASN A 14 -6.92 11.93 -4.24
CA ASN A 14 -7.30 10.91 -5.22
C ASN A 14 -6.51 9.59 -5.14
N VAL A 15 -6.18 9.14 -3.93
CA VAL A 15 -5.58 7.81 -3.71
C VAL A 15 -6.68 6.75 -3.78
N ASP A 16 -6.64 5.91 -4.82
CA ASP A 16 -7.56 4.79 -5.04
C ASP A 16 -6.86 3.42 -4.87
N THR A 17 -7.59 2.34 -5.14
CA THR A 17 -7.07 0.97 -4.95
C THR A 17 -5.93 0.63 -5.89
N ASP A 18 -5.90 1.16 -7.11
CA ASP A 18 -4.85 0.88 -8.09
C ASP A 18 -3.55 1.60 -7.72
N VAL A 19 -3.65 2.79 -7.11
CA VAL A 19 -2.50 3.52 -6.53
C VAL A 19 -1.95 2.80 -5.29
N ILE A 20 -2.80 2.17 -4.48
CA ILE A 20 -2.37 1.41 -3.30
C ILE A 20 -1.72 0.09 -3.70
N ILE A 21 -2.34 -0.66 -4.61
CA ILE A 21 -1.85 -1.94 -5.12
C ILE A 21 -2.25 -2.10 -6.60
N PRO A 22 -1.31 -2.02 -7.55
CA PRO A 22 -1.66 -2.09 -8.97
C PRO A 22 -2.29 -3.44 -9.36
N ALA A 23 -3.27 -3.40 -10.27
CA ALA A 23 -3.97 -4.60 -10.76
C ALA A 23 -3.03 -5.70 -11.32
N ARG A 24 -1.82 -5.35 -11.74
CA ARG A 24 -0.79 -6.29 -12.23
C ARG A 24 -0.34 -7.32 -11.18
N TYR A 25 -0.58 -7.07 -9.89
CA TYR A 25 -0.25 -8.00 -8.78
C TYR A 25 -1.42 -8.87 -8.31
N LEU A 26 -2.60 -8.77 -8.93
CA LEU A 26 -3.79 -9.54 -8.54
C LEU A 26 -3.72 -11.04 -8.88
N ALA A 27 -2.61 -11.49 -9.47
CA ALA A 27 -2.32 -12.91 -9.67
C ALA A 27 -1.99 -13.66 -8.36
N THR A 28 -1.71 -12.94 -7.28
CA THR A 28 -1.40 -13.50 -5.95
C THR A 28 -2.19 -12.80 -4.85
N SER A 29 -2.54 -13.54 -3.81
CA SER A 29 -3.10 -13.02 -2.56
C SER A 29 -2.14 -13.15 -1.38
N GLU A 30 -0.89 -13.60 -1.62
CA GLU A 30 0.13 -13.75 -0.59
C GLU A 30 0.53 -12.39 -0.01
N PRO A 31 0.26 -12.12 1.29
CA PRO A 31 0.47 -10.79 1.86
C PRO A 31 1.92 -10.31 1.80
N SER A 32 2.89 -11.24 1.93
CA SER A 32 4.31 -10.93 1.83
C SER A 32 4.74 -10.50 0.44
N GLU A 33 4.07 -10.98 -0.61
CA GLU A 33 4.33 -10.55 -1.98
C GLU A 33 3.69 -9.20 -2.25
N LEU A 34 2.42 -9.01 -1.88
CA LEU A 34 1.72 -7.73 -2.07
C LEU A 34 2.38 -6.58 -1.31
N ALA A 35 2.91 -6.83 -0.11
CA ALA A 35 3.59 -5.81 0.70
C ALA A 35 4.82 -5.18 0.02
N LYS A 36 5.45 -5.87 -0.93
CA LYS A 36 6.60 -5.35 -1.69
C LYS A 36 6.20 -4.28 -2.71
N HIS A 37 4.91 -4.23 -3.06
CA HIS A 37 4.35 -3.43 -4.15
C HIS A 37 3.36 -2.36 -3.66
N CYS A 38 3.23 -2.20 -2.33
CA CYS A 38 2.37 -1.15 -1.77
C CYS A 38 2.87 0.24 -2.17
N MET A 39 1.99 1.05 -2.75
CA MET A 39 2.28 2.44 -3.10
C MET A 39 3.52 2.57 -4.03
N GLU A 40 3.76 1.59 -4.91
CA GLU A 40 4.97 1.59 -5.76
C GLU A 40 4.91 2.62 -6.91
N ASP A 41 3.71 3.00 -7.33
CA ASP A 41 3.44 3.88 -8.47
C ASP A 41 3.19 5.36 -8.02
N ILE A 42 3.51 5.73 -6.77
CA ILE A 42 3.28 7.08 -6.18
C ILE A 42 4.53 7.81 -5.68
#